data_AF-A0A6I4W7Q3-F1
#
_entry.id   AF-A0A6I4W7Q3-F1
#
_cell.length_a   1.000
_cell.length_b   1.000
_cell.length_c   1.000
_cell.angle_alpha   90.00
_cell.angle_beta   90.00
_cell.angle_gamma   90.00
#
_symmetry.space_group_name_H-M   'P 1'
#
loop_
_entity.id
_entity.type
_entity.pdbx_description
1 polymer ?
#
loop_
_entity_poly.entity_id
_entity_poly.type
_entity_poly.pdbx_seq_one_letter_code
_entity_poly.pdbx_strand_id
1 'polypeptide(L)'
;MFDADVASRRMNDSIKGLAFSGIGRFGLTMILEFGNRVPLATRFVESEPTAGKYALHVQCPARICQGGRIVLGSGDLEPGKAEMRYDTGASVVDRFAERLQPKVQAVTVGICGDLRIAIEHDIFIEILPVSSRDEEQWRFLHRNREHYIFPDGEG
;
A
#
# COMPACT_ATOMS: atom_id res chain seq x y z
N MET A 1 -6.57 -19.29 8.41
CA MET A 1 -7.52 -18.38 9.08
C MET A 1 -6.73 -17.13 9.43
N PHE A 2 -7.21 -15.98 8.98
CA PHE A 2 -6.57 -14.70 9.25
C PHE A 2 -6.44 -14.42 10.75
N ASP A 3 -5.28 -13.94 11.15
CA ASP A 3 -4.98 -13.48 12.52
C ASP A 3 -4.48 -12.03 12.46
N ALA A 4 -5.29 -11.11 12.97
CA ALA A 4 -5.01 -9.68 12.92
C ALA A 4 -3.76 -9.29 13.74
N ASP A 5 -3.51 -9.96 14.87
CA ASP A 5 -2.35 -9.68 15.73
C ASP A 5 -1.06 -10.16 15.07
N VAL A 6 -1.10 -11.32 14.40
CA VAL A 6 0.02 -11.82 13.60
C VAL A 6 0.28 -10.89 12.41
N ALA A 7 -0.77 -10.49 11.68
CA ALA A 7 -0.67 -9.56 10.55
C ALA A 7 -0.06 -8.22 10.97
N SER A 8 -0.60 -7.60 12.03
CA SER A 8 -0.11 -6.33 12.56
C SER A 8 1.35 -6.42 12.97
N ARG A 9 1.73 -7.47 13.71
CA ARG A 9 3.12 -7.68 14.13
C ARG A 9 4.07 -7.84 12.95
N ARG A 10 3.75 -8.74 12.01
CA ARG A 10 4.58 -8.99 10.82
C ARG A 10 4.78 -7.73 9.98
N MET A 11 3.73 -6.93 9.80
CA MET A 11 3.84 -5.67 9.07
C MET A 11 4.71 -4.66 9.83
N ASN A 12 4.52 -4.50 11.15
CA ASN A 12 5.39 -3.63 11.94
C ASN A 12 6.86 -4.06 11.86
N ASP A 13 7.15 -5.35 12.04
CA ASP A 13 8.52 -5.89 11.95
C ASP A 13 9.13 -5.68 10.55
N SER A 14 8.30 -5.62 9.51
CA SER A 14 8.73 -5.47 8.12
C SER A 14 8.93 -4.01 7.68
N ILE A 15 8.03 -3.10 8.04
CA ILE A 15 8.00 -1.74 7.47
C ILE A 15 8.11 -0.60 8.48
N LYS A 16 8.01 -0.84 9.78
CA LYS A 16 8.19 0.25 10.77
C LYS A 16 9.59 0.85 10.66
N GLY A 17 9.66 2.18 10.62
CA GLY A 17 10.90 2.94 10.43
C GLY A 17 11.40 3.00 8.98
N LEU A 18 10.77 2.28 8.05
CA LEU A 18 11.06 2.39 6.62
C LEU A 18 10.27 3.55 6.00
N ALA A 19 10.81 4.12 4.94
CA ALA A 19 10.14 5.18 4.18
C ALA A 19 8.89 4.63 3.48
N PHE A 20 7.81 5.38 3.49
CA PHE A 20 6.77 5.29 2.47
C PHE A 20 7.34 5.88 1.18
N SER A 21 7.61 5.01 0.21
CA SER A 21 8.48 5.33 -0.94
C SER A 21 7.73 5.52 -2.25
N GLY A 22 6.42 5.26 -2.28
CA GLY A 22 5.61 5.59 -3.43
C GLY A 22 4.18 5.06 -3.34
N ILE A 23 3.37 5.52 -4.29
CA ILE A 23 2.01 5.04 -4.52
C ILE A 23 1.82 4.72 -6.00
N GLY A 24 1.18 3.58 -6.26
CA GLY A 24 0.98 2.92 -7.53
C GLY A 24 -0.50 2.67 -7.82
N ARG A 25 -0.82 2.34 -9.07
CA ARG A 25 -2.11 1.70 -9.43
C ARG A 25 -1.89 0.65 -10.51
N PHE A 26 -2.56 -0.48 -10.40
CA PHE A 26 -2.68 -1.47 -11.47
C PHE A 26 -4.13 -1.98 -11.54
N GLY A 27 -4.84 -1.70 -12.64
CA GLY A 27 -6.28 -1.95 -12.70
C GLY A 27 -7.01 -1.21 -11.59
N LEU A 28 -7.84 -1.90 -10.81
CA LEU A 28 -8.55 -1.33 -9.66
C LEU A 28 -7.73 -1.35 -8.36
N THR A 29 -6.51 -1.88 -8.39
CA THR A 29 -5.67 -2.06 -7.21
C THR A 29 -4.82 -0.82 -6.96
N MET A 30 -4.95 -0.21 -5.78
CA MET A 30 -3.99 0.76 -5.25
C MET A 30 -2.77 0.01 -4.74
N ILE A 31 -1.57 0.48 -5.06
CA ILE A 31 -0.31 -0.12 -4.61
C ILE A 31 0.40 0.89 -3.72
N LEU A 32 0.74 0.50 -2.50
CA LEU A 32 1.54 1.33 -1.58
C LEU A 32 2.93 0.71 -1.47
N GLU A 33 3.99 1.51 -1.60
CA GLU A 33 5.36 1.02 -1.59
C GLU A 33 6.13 1.50 -0.36
N PHE A 34 6.95 0.61 0.22
CA PHE A 34 7.75 0.90 1.40
C PHE A 34 9.19 0.43 1.27
N GLY A 35 10.10 1.18 1.92
CA GLY A 35 11.53 0.92 1.94
C GLY A 35 12.23 1.30 0.64
N ASN A 36 13.53 0.96 0.58
CA ASN A 36 14.38 1.25 -0.58
C ASN A 36 13.82 0.63 -1.85
N ARG A 37 13.98 1.33 -2.98
CA ARG A 37 13.61 0.79 -4.29
C ARG A 37 14.57 -0.33 -4.68
N VAL A 38 14.02 -1.47 -5.08
CA VAL A 38 14.75 -2.64 -5.58
C VAL A 38 14.34 -2.93 -7.02
N PRO A 39 15.22 -3.52 -7.83
CA PRO A 39 14.87 -3.95 -9.19
C PRO A 39 13.71 -4.95 -9.17
N LEU A 40 12.76 -4.76 -10.07
CA LEU A 40 11.70 -5.72 -10.35
C LEU A 40 12.21 -6.74 -11.34
N ALA A 41 12.12 -8.03 -10.98
CA ALA A 41 12.37 -9.12 -11.91
C ALA A 41 11.24 -9.17 -12.94
N THR A 42 11.34 -8.37 -14.00
CA THR A 42 10.40 -8.40 -15.12
C THR A 42 11.05 -9.07 -16.32
N ARG A 43 10.29 -9.94 -17.02
CA ARG A 43 10.75 -10.60 -18.25
C ARG A 43 10.37 -9.84 -19.53
N PHE A 44 9.71 -8.69 -19.39
CA PHE A 44 8.94 -8.08 -20.49
C PHE A 44 9.21 -6.58 -20.71
N VAL A 45 10.16 -5.96 -19.99
CA VAL A 45 10.47 -4.53 -20.12
C VAL A 45 11.97 -4.37 -20.36
N GLU A 46 12.35 -3.56 -21.36
CA GLU A 46 13.76 -3.29 -21.72
C GLU A 46 14.50 -2.48 -20.64
N SER A 47 13.76 -1.72 -19.81
CA SER A 47 14.30 -1.04 -18.63
C SER A 47 14.06 -1.89 -17.39
N GLU A 48 15.03 -1.97 -16.48
CA GLU A 48 14.87 -2.57 -15.16
C GLU A 48 14.01 -1.65 -14.29
N PRO A 49 12.69 -1.89 -14.13
CA PRO A 49 11.87 -1.00 -13.34
C PRO A 49 12.18 -1.25 -11.86
N THR A 50 12.17 -0.20 -11.03
CA THR A 50 12.40 -0.34 -9.59
C THR A 50 11.15 0.00 -8.79
N ALA A 51 10.99 -0.64 -7.63
CA ALA A 51 9.84 -0.46 -6.75
C ALA A 51 10.24 -0.67 -5.28
N GLY A 52 9.47 -0.13 -4.33
CA GLY A 52 9.77 -0.32 -2.91
C GLY A 52 9.91 -1.79 -2.51
N LYS A 53 10.88 -2.12 -1.65
CA LYS A 53 11.17 -3.48 -1.17
C LYS A 53 9.93 -4.23 -0.65
N TYR A 54 9.01 -3.50 -0.03
CA TYR A 54 7.70 -4.01 0.39
C TYR A 54 6.60 -3.29 -0.38
N ALA A 55 5.49 -3.98 -0.59
CA ALA A 55 4.30 -3.41 -1.20
C ALA A 55 3.03 -3.88 -0.51
N LEU A 56 2.01 -3.03 -0.49
CA LEU A 56 0.66 -3.37 -0.06
C LEU A 56 -0.28 -3.12 -1.23
N HIS A 57 -0.83 -4.20 -1.76
CA HIS A 57 -1.83 -4.17 -2.82
C HIS A 57 -3.20 -4.08 -2.17
N VAL A 58 -4.01 -3.10 -2.57
CA VAL A 58 -5.30 -2.79 -1.94
C VAL A 58 -6.38 -2.80 -3.01
N GLN A 59 -7.35 -3.70 -2.86
CA GLN A 59 -8.46 -3.95 -3.78
C GLN A 59 -9.82 -3.50 -3.22
N CYS A 60 -9.80 -2.88 -2.04
CA CYS A 60 -10.97 -2.35 -1.36
C CYS A 60 -10.83 -0.83 -1.13
N PRO A 61 -11.88 -0.16 -0.61
CA PRO A 61 -11.81 1.26 -0.30
C PRO A 61 -10.62 1.60 0.60
N ALA A 62 -9.89 2.65 0.22
CA ALA A 62 -8.77 3.16 0.97
C ALA A 62 -8.74 4.68 0.93
N ARG A 63 -8.12 5.30 1.94
CA ARG A 63 -7.91 6.74 2.01
C ARG A 63 -6.59 7.08 2.67
N ILE A 64 -5.96 8.14 2.19
CA ILE A 64 -4.83 8.82 2.80
C ILE A 64 -5.38 10.09 3.44
N CYS A 65 -5.09 10.26 4.72
CA CYS A 65 -5.49 11.39 5.52
C CYS A 65 -4.25 12.16 5.97
N GLN A 66 -4.34 13.49 6.01
CA GLN A 66 -3.33 14.36 6.61
C GLN A 66 -4.00 15.53 7.33
N GLY A 67 -3.60 15.85 8.56
CA GLY A 67 -4.20 16.97 9.29
C GLY A 67 -5.71 16.82 9.52
N GLY A 68 -6.19 15.59 9.68
CA GLY A 68 -7.62 15.28 9.84
C GLY A 68 -8.48 15.39 8.58
N ARG A 69 -7.88 15.52 7.39
CA ARG A 69 -8.59 15.60 6.10
C ARG A 69 -8.19 14.46 5.18
N ILE A 70 -9.11 13.98 4.36
CA ILE A 70 -8.79 13.05 3.26
C ILE A 70 -8.08 13.85 2.17
N VAL A 71 -6.87 13.44 1.81
CA VAL A 71 -6.06 14.04 0.74
C VAL A 71 -6.00 13.19 -0.52
N LEU A 72 -6.28 11.89 -0.40
CA LEU A 72 -6.44 10.96 -1.51
C LEU A 72 -7.33 9.79 -1.10
N GLY A 73 -8.40 9.51 -1.83
CA GLY A 73 -9.20 8.30 -1.71
C GLY A 73 -8.97 7.34 -2.87
N SER A 74 -9.32 6.07 -2.69
CA SER A 74 -9.35 5.09 -3.79
C SER A 74 -10.33 5.47 -4.90
N GLY A 75 -11.35 6.29 -4.60
CA GLY A 75 -12.25 6.89 -5.59
C GLY A 75 -11.59 7.97 -6.45
N ASP A 76 -10.53 8.60 -5.95
CA ASP A 76 -9.71 9.59 -6.69
C ASP A 76 -8.65 8.91 -7.56
N LEU A 77 -8.74 7.59 -7.75
CA LEU A 77 -7.90 6.81 -8.66
C LEU A 77 -8.72 6.45 -9.90
N GLU A 78 -9.22 7.46 -10.62
CA GLU A 78 -10.00 7.23 -11.84
C GLU A 78 -9.10 6.74 -12.99
N PRO A 79 -9.58 5.82 -13.85
CA PRO A 79 -8.89 5.47 -15.08
C PRO A 79 -8.92 6.65 -16.07
N GLY A 80 -7.97 7.57 -15.95
CA GLY A 80 -7.70 8.58 -16.99
C GLY A 80 -7.17 7.94 -18.28
N LYS A 81 -7.50 8.54 -19.43
CA LYS A 81 -7.13 8.12 -20.81
C LYS A 81 -5.60 8.09 -21.06
N ALA A 82 -4.88 7.19 -20.42
CA ALA A 82 -3.54 6.79 -20.84
C ALA A 82 -3.23 5.45 -20.16
N GLU A 83 -2.88 4.47 -20.96
CA GLU A 83 -2.22 3.25 -20.48
C GLU A 83 -0.97 3.67 -19.69
N MET A 84 -1.03 3.55 -18.36
CA MET A 84 0.04 3.85 -17.40
C MET A 84 0.51 5.32 -17.27
N ARG A 85 -0.06 6.04 -16.31
CA ARG A 85 0.60 6.62 -15.11
C ARG A 85 -0.33 7.65 -14.47
N TYR A 86 -0.80 7.31 -13.28
CA TYR A 86 -1.20 8.20 -12.19
C TYR A 86 -2.27 9.26 -12.46
N ASP A 87 -3.41 9.10 -11.79
CA ASP A 87 -4.31 10.22 -11.51
C ASP A 87 -3.51 11.38 -10.86
N THR A 88 -3.93 12.61 -11.13
CA THR A 88 -3.32 13.85 -10.63
C THR A 88 -3.13 13.84 -9.11
N GLY A 89 -4.05 13.24 -8.35
CA GLY A 89 -3.95 13.08 -6.90
C GLY A 89 -2.82 12.14 -6.46
N ALA A 90 -2.71 10.96 -7.08
CA ALA A 90 -1.64 10.00 -6.78
C ALA A 90 -0.25 10.57 -7.09
N SER A 91 -0.13 11.36 -8.17
CA SER A 91 1.14 12.01 -8.56
C SER A 91 1.64 13.02 -7.50
N VAL A 92 0.75 13.69 -6.77
CA VAL A 92 1.15 14.61 -5.69
C VAL A 92 1.68 13.83 -4.49
N VAL A 93 1.00 12.75 -4.11
CA VAL A 93 1.42 11.88 -3.01
C VAL A 93 2.73 11.17 -3.34
N ASP A 94 2.90 10.69 -4.58
CA ASP A 94 4.12 10.02 -5.02
C ASP A 94 5.32 10.97 -4.97
N ARG A 95 5.20 12.19 -5.52
CA ARG A 95 6.26 13.21 -5.40
C ARG A 95 6.55 13.60 -3.96
N PHE A 96 5.54 13.63 -3.10
CA PHE A 96 5.71 13.89 -1.68
C PHE A 96 6.52 12.77 -1.01
N ALA A 97 6.16 11.52 -1.29
CA ALA A 97 6.86 10.33 -0.80
C ALA A 97 8.32 10.28 -1.28
N GLU A 98 8.55 10.53 -2.57
CA GLU A 98 9.90 10.59 -3.15
C GLU A 98 10.77 11.67 -2.50
N ARG A 99 10.20 12.86 -2.26
CA ARG A 99 10.95 14.01 -1.75
C ARG A 99 11.25 13.91 -0.26
N LEU A 100 10.27 13.51 0.56
CA LEU A 100 10.38 13.56 2.02
C LEU A 100 10.71 12.21 2.64
N GLN A 101 10.44 11.11 1.93
CA GLN A 101 10.66 9.74 2.40
C GLN A 101 10.14 9.53 3.84
N PRO A 102 8.88 9.92 4.13
CA PRO A 102 8.37 9.90 5.48
C PRO A 102 8.30 8.47 6.01
N LYS A 103 8.69 8.27 7.27
CA LYS A 103 8.81 6.93 7.83
C LYS A 103 7.49 6.42 8.39
N VAL A 104 7.27 5.13 8.25
CA VAL A 104 6.17 4.41 8.92
C VAL A 104 6.44 4.39 10.42
N GLN A 105 5.46 4.80 11.21
CA GLN A 105 5.52 4.85 12.66
C GLN A 105 4.88 3.61 13.30
N ALA A 106 3.76 3.16 12.74
CA ALA A 106 3.03 1.99 13.22
C ALA A 106 2.08 1.45 12.16
N VAL A 107 1.79 0.15 12.23
CA VAL A 107 0.72 -0.51 11.48
C VAL A 107 -0.24 -1.16 12.46
N THR A 108 -1.53 -0.89 12.35
CA THR A 108 -2.57 -1.58 13.12
C THR A 108 -3.46 -2.32 12.14
N VAL A 109 -3.76 -3.58 12.45
CA VAL A 109 -4.65 -4.42 11.65
C VAL A 109 -5.80 -4.85 12.57
N GLY A 110 -7.03 -4.60 12.16
CA GLY A 110 -8.23 -5.00 12.87
C GLY A 110 -8.71 -6.39 12.49
N ILE A 111 -9.63 -6.92 13.29
CA ILE A 111 -10.16 -8.29 13.13
C ILE A 111 -10.92 -8.50 11.81
N CYS A 112 -11.41 -7.42 11.20
CA CYS A 112 -12.10 -7.44 9.91
C CYS A 112 -11.15 -7.13 8.74
N GLY A 113 -9.84 -7.14 8.97
CA GLY A 113 -8.84 -6.79 7.97
C GLY A 113 -8.73 -5.30 7.70
N ASP A 114 -9.42 -4.43 8.45
CA ASP A 114 -9.16 -3.00 8.39
C ASP A 114 -7.71 -2.73 8.79
N LEU A 115 -7.07 -1.77 8.13
CA LEU A 115 -5.65 -1.51 8.30
C LEU A 115 -5.41 -0.02 8.40
N ARG A 116 -4.68 0.39 9.43
CA ARG A 116 -4.22 1.77 9.63
C ARG A 116 -2.69 1.83 9.67
N ILE A 117 -2.10 2.57 8.75
CA ILE A 117 -0.67 2.87 8.72
C ILE A 117 -0.47 4.31 9.18
N ALA A 118 0.20 4.51 10.31
CA ALA A 118 0.65 5.82 10.75
C ALA A 118 2.02 6.12 10.14
N ILE A 119 2.16 7.31 9.55
CA ILE A 119 3.35 7.78 8.85
C ILE A 119 3.70 9.16 9.40
N GLU A 120 4.98 9.53 9.38
CA GLU A 120 5.44 10.88 9.73
C GLU A 120 4.65 11.99 8.99
N HIS A 121 4.67 13.19 9.57
CA HIS A 121 3.92 14.37 9.08
C HIS A 121 2.39 14.25 9.19
N ASP A 122 1.92 13.57 10.24
CA ASP A 122 0.48 13.39 10.54
C ASP A 122 -0.28 12.73 9.39
N ILE A 123 0.37 11.77 8.71
CA ILE A 123 -0.21 11.04 7.60
C ILE A 123 -0.73 9.71 8.09
N PHE A 124 -1.95 9.38 7.69
CA PHE A 124 -2.55 8.07 7.92
C PHE A 124 -3.02 7.47 6.61
N ILE A 125 -2.73 6.19 6.41
CA ILE A 125 -3.36 5.40 5.36
C ILE A 125 -4.34 4.46 6.03
N GLU A 126 -5.60 4.52 5.63
CA GLU A 126 -6.69 3.69 6.15
C GLU A 126 -7.26 2.83 5.02
N ILE A 127 -7.27 1.52 5.22
CA ILE A 127 -7.81 0.51 4.31
C ILE A 127 -9.03 -0.11 4.98
N LEU A 128 -10.13 -0.17 4.23
CA LEU A 128 -11.46 -0.43 4.76
C LEU A 128 -12.11 -1.56 3.95
N PRO A 129 -11.86 -2.84 4.29
CA PRO A 129 -12.66 -3.94 3.77
C PRO A 129 -14.14 -3.72 4.06
N VAL A 130 -14.98 -3.77 3.03
CA VAL A 130 -16.44 -3.56 3.13
C VAL A 130 -17.24 -4.68 2.46
N SER A 131 -16.58 -5.80 2.13
CA SER A 131 -17.19 -6.96 1.50
C SER A 131 -17.31 -8.11 2.49
N SER A 132 -18.43 -8.81 2.46
CA SER A 132 -18.62 -10.09 3.15
C SER A 132 -18.28 -11.30 2.26
N ARG A 133 -17.82 -11.05 1.02
CA ARG A 133 -17.43 -12.10 0.08
C ARG A 133 -16.04 -12.59 0.42
N ASP A 134 -15.80 -13.85 0.06
CA ASP A 134 -14.48 -14.47 0.18
C ASP A 134 -13.61 -14.04 -1.02
N GLU A 135 -13.22 -12.77 -1.03
CA GLU A 135 -12.42 -12.16 -2.09
C GLU A 135 -11.27 -11.35 -1.46
N GLU A 136 -10.07 -11.45 -2.05
CA GLU A 136 -8.88 -10.75 -1.56
C GLU A 136 -9.11 -9.24 -1.50
N GLN A 137 -9.09 -8.67 -0.30
CA GLN A 137 -9.26 -7.22 -0.11
C GLN A 137 -7.92 -6.50 -0.14
N TRP A 138 -6.87 -7.13 0.39
CA TRP A 138 -5.51 -6.64 0.32
C TRP A 138 -4.49 -7.76 0.49
N ARG A 139 -3.28 -7.48 0.02
CA ARG A 139 -2.12 -8.35 0.11
C ARG A 139 -0.86 -7.55 0.42
N PHE A 140 -0.19 -7.91 1.52
CA PHE A 140 1.12 -7.41 1.88
C PHE A 140 2.21 -8.30 1.30
N LEU A 141 3.14 -7.68 0.61
CA LEU A 141 4.21 -8.31 -0.16
C LEU A 141 5.55 -7.89 0.41
N HIS A 142 6.39 -8.87 0.75
CA HIS A 142 7.83 -8.66 0.71
C HIS A 142 8.33 -9.17 -0.63
N ARG A 143 8.82 -8.28 -1.50
CA ARG A 143 9.17 -8.66 -2.87
C ARG A 143 10.21 -9.80 -2.85
N ASN A 144 9.83 -10.95 -3.43
CA ASN A 144 10.57 -12.23 -3.47
C ASN A 144 10.55 -13.12 -2.20
N ARG A 145 9.60 -12.95 -1.28
CA ARG A 145 9.38 -13.86 -0.13
C ARG A 145 7.88 -14.12 0.10
N GLU A 146 7.55 -14.68 1.26
CA GLU A 146 6.18 -14.89 1.75
C GLU A 146 5.33 -13.62 1.69
N HIS A 147 4.03 -13.81 1.47
CA HIS A 147 3.04 -12.74 1.43
C HIS A 147 1.96 -12.99 2.50
N TYR A 148 1.30 -11.91 2.93
CA TYR A 148 0.18 -11.99 3.87
C TYR A 148 -1.07 -11.40 3.22
N ILE A 149 -2.17 -12.16 3.21
CA ILE A 149 -3.39 -11.89 2.44
C ILE A 149 -4.58 -11.83 3.40
N PHE A 150 -5.51 -10.93 3.16
CA PHE A 150 -6.84 -10.96 3.79
C PHE A 150 -7.90 -11.28 2.72
N PRO A 151 -8.77 -12.30 2.94
CA PRO A 151 -9.08 -12.95 4.22
C PRO A 151 -8.33 -14.26 4.57
N ASP A 152 -7.44 -14.75 3.71
CA ASP A 152 -6.91 -16.13 3.82
C ASP A 152 -5.81 -16.33 4.89
N GLY A 153 -4.98 -15.30 5.16
CA GLY A 153 -3.82 -15.36 6.05
C GLY A 153 -2.49 -15.46 5.30
N GLU A 154 -1.61 -16.38 5.70
CA GLU A 154 -0.30 -16.59 5.06
C GLU A 154 -0.42 -17.36 3.74
N GLY A 155 0.37 -16.98 2.73
CA GLY A 155 0.46 -17.62 1.42
C GLY A 155 1.82 -17.53 0.76
#